data_AF-A0A1I5HK82-F1
#
_entry.id   AF-A0A1I5HK82-F1
#
_cell.length_a   1.000
_cell.length_b   1.000
_cell.length_c   1.000
_cell.angle_alpha   90.00
_cell.angle_beta   90.00
_cell.angle_gamma   90.00
#
_symmetry.space_group_name_H-M   'P 1'
#
loop_
_entity.id
_entity.type
_entity.pdbx_description
1 polymer ?
#
loop_
_entity_poly.entity_id
_entity_poly.type
_entity_poly.pdbx_seq_one_letter_code
_entity_poly.pdbx_strand_id
1 'polypeptide(L)'
;MISMEMLGKIRRMYFRDKLSLHQIAKRTGLSRNTIRKGVRAPEATQPAHQRCATFNKLSPFHETLEQALKTDSFRPKHNRRSVKALFEQIKAEGYDGGYSQLTAFVRSWRCEQGKSLRAFVPLTFALGEAFQFDWSEESLLIGGLFRRIQVSHM
;
A
#
# COMPACT_ATOMS: atom_id res chain seq x y z
N MET A 1 20.30 1.44 -10.89
CA MET A 1 20.55 0.28 -10.00
C MET A 1 21.22 -0.80 -10.85
N ILE A 2 22.30 -1.43 -10.38
CA ILE A 2 23.00 -2.48 -11.15
C ILE A 2 22.28 -3.81 -10.90
N SER A 3 21.95 -4.56 -11.95
CA SER A 3 21.35 -5.89 -11.82
C SER A 3 22.36 -6.91 -11.26
N MET A 4 21.85 -7.96 -10.63
CA MET A 4 22.69 -9.07 -10.14
C MET A 4 23.50 -9.74 -11.26
N GLU A 5 22.90 -9.87 -12.44
CA GLU A 5 23.57 -10.39 -13.63
C GLU A 5 24.76 -9.52 -14.04
N MET A 6 24.61 -8.18 -14.00
CA MET A 6 25.67 -7.25 -14.35
C MET A 6 26.79 -7.27 -13.30
N LEU A 7 26.46 -7.37 -12.01
CA LEU A 7 27.44 -7.58 -10.93
C LEU A 7 28.24 -8.88 -11.12
N GLY A 8 27.57 -9.98 -11.46
CA GLY A 8 28.20 -11.26 -11.76
C GLY A 8 29.15 -11.18 -12.95
N LYS A 9 28.74 -10.51 -14.03
CA LYS A 9 29.60 -10.27 -15.21
C LYS A 9 30.85 -9.45 -14.86
N ILE A 10 30.71 -8.38 -14.10
CA ILE A 10 31.85 -7.54 -13.64
C ILE A 10 32.83 -8.36 -12.79
N ARG A 11 32.34 -9.16 -11.85
CA ARG A 11 33.19 -9.99 -10.99
C ARG A 11 33.91 -11.09 -11.77
N ARG A 12 33.24 -11.74 -12.73
CA ARG A 12 33.85 -12.71 -13.64
C ARG A 12 35.00 -12.07 -14.44
N MET A 13 34.76 -10.88 -15.01
CA MET A 13 35.76 -10.12 -15.75
C MET A 13 36.99 -9.75 -14.89
N TYR A 14 36.79 -9.43 -13.60
CA TYR A 14 37.87 -9.01 -12.70
C TYR A 14 38.63 -10.18 -12.07
N PHE A 15 37.92 -11.13 -11.44
CA PHE A 15 38.55 -12.20 -10.67
C PHE A 15 39.08 -13.33 -11.55
N ARG A 16 38.36 -13.67 -12.62
CA ARG A 16 38.68 -14.80 -13.50
C ARG A 16 39.43 -14.36 -14.75
N ASP A 17 38.91 -13.38 -15.46
CA ASP A 17 39.51 -12.91 -16.71
C ASP A 17 40.64 -11.87 -16.47
N LYS A 18 40.90 -11.51 -15.20
CA LYS A 18 42.00 -10.62 -14.73
C LYS A 18 42.07 -9.26 -15.43
N LEU A 19 40.93 -8.75 -15.91
CA LEU A 19 40.86 -7.47 -16.60
C LEU A 19 41.00 -6.30 -15.62
N SER A 20 41.66 -5.24 -16.07
CA SER A 20 41.77 -4.02 -15.26
C SER A 20 40.43 -3.30 -15.14
N LEU A 21 40.23 -2.53 -14.06
CA LEU A 21 39.02 -1.72 -13.87
C LEU A 21 38.74 -0.79 -15.07
N HIS A 22 39.79 -0.36 -15.77
CA HIS A 22 39.69 0.51 -16.95
C HIS A 22 39.12 -0.24 -18.17
N GLN A 23 39.60 -1.46 -18.39
CA GLN A 23 39.09 -2.33 -19.46
C GLN A 23 37.63 -2.72 -19.21
N ILE A 24 37.29 -3.01 -17.95
CA ILE A 24 35.90 -3.32 -17.56
C ILE A 24 35.00 -2.10 -17.77
N ALA A 25 35.44 -0.90 -17.41
CA ALA A 25 34.69 0.34 -17.65
C ALA A 25 34.42 0.57 -19.14
N LYS A 26 35.43 0.38 -20.00
CA LYS A 26 35.28 0.53 -21.47
C LYS A 26 34.29 -0.48 -22.06
N ARG A 27 34.24 -1.71 -21.52
CA ARG A 27 33.35 -2.78 -22.02
C ARG A 27 31.91 -2.69 -21.50
N THR A 28 31.73 -2.21 -20.27
CA THR A 28 30.43 -2.19 -19.59
C THR A 28 29.74 -0.83 -19.61
N GLY A 29 30.46 0.24 -19.95
CA GLY A 29 29.98 1.63 -19.86
C GLY A 29 29.79 2.14 -18.43
N LEU A 30 30.16 1.33 -17.41
CA LEU A 30 29.98 1.69 -16.01
C LEU A 30 31.15 2.50 -15.48
N SER A 31 30.87 3.41 -14.55
CA SER A 31 31.92 4.19 -13.91
C SER A 31 32.90 3.29 -13.14
N ARG A 32 34.18 3.67 -13.13
CA ARG A 32 35.22 2.97 -12.37
C ARG A 32 34.90 2.86 -10.87
N ASN A 33 34.19 3.86 -10.32
CA ASN A 33 33.75 3.86 -8.92
C ASN A 33 32.72 2.77 -8.65
N THR A 34 31.76 2.62 -9.57
CA THR A 34 30.71 1.61 -9.52
C THR A 34 31.28 0.20 -9.62
N ILE A 35 32.21 -0.03 -10.57
CA ILE A 35 32.89 -1.32 -10.76
C ILE A 35 33.71 -1.67 -9.52
N ARG A 36 34.52 -0.73 -9.02
CA ARG A 36 35.34 -0.90 -7.81
C ARG A 36 34.49 -1.24 -6.58
N LYS A 37 33.32 -0.61 -6.43
CA LYS A 37 32.35 -0.95 -5.37
C LYS A 37 31.80 -2.37 -5.53
N GLY A 38 31.43 -2.78 -6.75
CA GLY A 38 30.89 -4.11 -7.03
C GLY A 38 31.90 -5.27 -6.84
N VAL A 39 33.17 -5.02 -7.14
CA VAL A 39 34.26 -6.00 -6.94
C VAL A 39 34.63 -6.16 -5.46
N ARG A 40 34.60 -5.06 -4.67
CA ARG A 40 34.99 -5.07 -3.25
C ARG A 40 33.87 -5.47 -2.30
N ALA A 41 32.61 -5.40 -2.71
CA ALA A 41 31.50 -5.82 -1.87
C ALA A 41 31.57 -7.35 -1.63
N PRO A 42 31.32 -7.85 -0.39
CA PRO A 42 31.15 -9.28 -0.14
C PRO A 42 29.94 -9.86 -0.90
N GLU A 43 29.84 -11.18 -1.02
CA GLU A 43 28.89 -11.84 -1.92
C GLU A 43 27.41 -11.62 -1.60
N ALA A 44 26.61 -11.57 -2.67
CA ALA A 44 25.15 -11.71 -2.74
C ALA A 44 24.22 -10.60 -2.18
N THR A 45 24.70 -9.50 -1.60
CA THR A 45 23.75 -8.44 -1.20
C THR A 45 23.35 -7.58 -2.39
N GLN A 46 22.06 -7.60 -2.75
CA GLN A 46 21.50 -6.64 -3.70
C GLN A 46 21.83 -5.21 -3.23
N PRO A 47 22.37 -4.34 -4.11
CA PRO A 47 22.56 -2.94 -3.76
C PRO A 47 21.17 -2.32 -3.58
N ALA A 48 20.66 -2.41 -2.36
CA ALA A 48 19.42 -1.78 -1.95
C ALA A 48 19.69 -0.30 -1.79
N HIS A 49 19.07 0.51 -2.64
CA HIS A 49 19.02 1.94 -2.40
C HIS A 49 18.06 2.16 -1.21
N GLN A 50 18.63 2.27 -0.01
CA GLN A 50 17.91 2.78 1.15
C GLN A 50 18.01 4.30 1.11
N ARG A 51 16.88 4.94 0.78
CA ARG A 51 16.75 6.36 1.05
C ARG A 51 16.70 6.50 2.57
N CYS A 52 17.70 7.12 3.18
CA CYS A 52 17.60 7.47 4.60
C CYS A 52 16.30 8.25 4.79
N ALA A 53 15.49 7.82 5.75
CA ALA A 53 14.24 8.50 6.08
C ALA A 53 14.58 9.97 6.32
N THR A 54 14.18 10.82 5.36
CA THR A 54 14.46 12.24 5.41
C THR A 54 13.69 12.79 6.61
N PHE A 55 14.28 13.76 7.32
CA PHE A 55 13.60 14.43 8.42
C PHE A 55 12.20 14.86 7.96
N ASN A 56 11.18 14.20 8.51
CA ASN A 56 9.79 14.52 8.21
C ASN A 56 9.33 15.49 9.29
N LYS A 57 8.87 16.68 8.91
CA LYS A 57 8.29 17.65 9.86
C LYS A 57 7.10 17.05 10.63
N LEU A 58 6.50 15.98 10.10
CA LEU A 58 5.40 15.25 10.73
C LEU A 58 5.88 14.31 11.85
N SER A 59 7.17 13.93 11.90
CA SER A 59 7.68 12.94 12.86
C SER A 59 7.32 13.22 14.32
N PRO A 60 7.41 14.47 14.84
CA PRO A 60 7.02 14.77 16.22
C PRO A 60 5.53 14.58 16.51
N PHE A 61 4.68 14.63 15.48
CA PHE A 61 3.23 14.51 15.60
C PHE A 61 2.72 13.09 15.31
N HIS A 62 3.60 12.14 14.95
CA HIS A 62 3.18 10.78 14.58
C HIS A 62 2.38 10.09 15.70
N GLU A 63 2.83 10.15 16.94
CA GLU A 63 2.13 9.50 18.07
C GLU A 63 0.73 10.08 18.27
N THR A 64 0.60 11.40 18.28
CA THR A 64 -0.69 12.10 18.39
C THR A 64 -1.62 11.73 17.23
N LEU A 65 -1.08 11.68 16.00
CA LEU A 65 -1.83 11.31 14.82
C LEU A 65 -2.30 9.85 14.86
N GLU A 66 -1.45 8.92 15.27
CA GLU A 66 -1.84 7.51 15.42
C GLU A 66 -2.93 7.34 16.47
N GLN A 67 -2.81 7.99 17.64
CA GLN A 67 -3.82 7.92 18.69
C GLN A 67 -5.16 8.50 18.22
N ALA A 68 -5.14 9.64 17.53
CA ALA A 68 -6.33 10.25 16.96
C ALA A 68 -7.00 9.33 15.92
N LEU A 69 -6.20 8.76 15.00
CA LEU A 69 -6.70 7.84 13.97
C LEU A 69 -7.25 6.52 14.56
N LYS A 70 -6.60 5.96 15.59
CA LYS A 70 -7.12 4.80 16.34
C LYS A 70 -8.45 5.15 16.98
N THR A 71 -8.53 6.27 17.69
CA THR A 71 -9.76 6.73 18.35
C THR A 71 -10.91 6.92 17.35
N ASP A 72 -10.62 7.51 16.18
CA ASP A 72 -11.60 7.71 15.12
C ASP A 72 -12.03 6.39 14.46
N SER A 73 -11.17 5.36 14.44
CA SER A 73 -11.52 4.06 13.85
C SER A 73 -12.66 3.37 14.60
N PHE A 74 -12.75 3.57 15.92
CA PHE A 74 -13.82 3.04 16.77
C PHE A 74 -15.14 3.82 16.67
N ARG A 75 -15.14 4.99 16.02
CA ARG A 75 -16.36 5.82 15.88
C ARG A 75 -17.18 5.40 14.65
N PRO A 76 -18.52 5.57 14.68
CA PRO A 76 -19.36 5.47 13.50
C PRO A 76 -18.89 6.40 12.38
N LYS A 77 -19.05 6.00 11.12
CA LYS A 77 -18.49 6.71 9.94
C LYS A 77 -18.79 8.21 9.90
N HIS A 78 -19.99 8.62 10.34
CA HIS A 78 -20.43 10.02 10.35
C HIS A 78 -19.78 10.85 11.48
N ASN A 79 -19.29 10.21 12.54
CA ASN A 79 -18.66 10.86 13.71
C ASN A 79 -17.12 10.84 13.65
N ARG A 80 -16.53 10.29 12.59
CA ARG A 80 -15.07 10.27 12.39
C ARG A 80 -14.59 11.65 11.96
N ARG A 81 -13.49 12.14 12.54
CA ARG A 81 -12.91 13.40 12.11
C ARG A 81 -12.42 13.29 10.67
N SER A 82 -12.54 14.39 9.93
CA SER A 82 -11.95 14.48 8.61
C SER A 82 -10.44 14.71 8.72
N VAL A 83 -9.66 14.31 7.70
CA VAL A 83 -8.22 14.58 7.66
C VAL A 83 -7.93 16.08 7.68
N LYS A 84 -8.85 16.89 7.16
CA LYS A 84 -8.78 18.35 7.24
C LYS A 84 -8.91 18.86 8.69
N ALA A 85 -9.85 18.32 9.47
CA ALA A 85 -9.98 18.67 10.88
C ALA A 85 -8.73 18.27 11.69
N LEU A 86 -8.17 17.09 11.39
CA LEU A 86 -6.91 16.63 11.98
C LEU A 86 -5.72 17.54 11.61
N PHE A 87 -5.69 18.05 10.38
CA PHE A 87 -4.68 19.00 9.91
C PHE A 87 -4.75 20.33 10.67
N GLU A 88 -5.94 20.91 10.83
CA GLU A 88 -6.09 22.16 11.58
C GLU A 88 -5.69 21.99 13.05
N GLN A 89 -5.99 20.83 13.65
CA GLN A 89 -5.57 20.51 15.01
C GLN A 89 -4.04 20.51 15.15
N ILE A 90 -3.32 19.74 14.34
CA ILE A 90 -1.85 19.70 14.43
C ILE A 90 -1.21 21.03 14.04
N LYS A 91 -1.85 21.80 13.17
CA LYS A 91 -1.38 23.15 12.79
C LYS A 91 -1.46 24.10 13.99
N ALA A 92 -2.52 24.01 14.80
CA ALA A 92 -2.62 24.74 16.07
C ALA A 92 -1.58 24.28 17.10
N GLU A 93 -1.18 23.00 17.06
CA GLU A 93 -0.11 22.43 17.89
C GLU A 93 1.32 22.79 17.38
N GLY A 94 1.44 23.55 16.28
CA GLY A 94 2.73 24.04 15.77
C GLY A 94 3.27 23.31 14.53
N TYR A 95 2.45 22.53 13.84
CA TYR A 95 2.86 21.86 12.59
C TYR A 95 3.02 22.84 11.42
N ASP A 96 4.26 23.00 10.96
CA ASP A 96 4.65 23.83 9.80
C ASP A 96 4.87 23.00 8.51
N GLY A 97 4.28 21.81 8.42
CA GLY A 97 4.35 20.98 7.23
C GLY A 97 3.10 21.09 6.35
N GLY A 98 3.20 20.48 5.16
CA GLY A 98 2.11 20.51 4.18
C GLY A 98 1.05 19.43 4.41
N TYR A 99 -0.19 19.74 4.05
CA TYR A 99 -1.32 18.79 4.07
C TYR A 99 -1.03 17.48 3.32
N SER A 100 -0.23 17.52 2.26
CA SER A 100 0.18 16.34 1.48
C SER A 100 0.97 15.32 2.30
N GLN A 101 1.80 15.75 3.26
CA GLN A 101 2.55 14.84 4.12
C GLN A 101 1.63 14.12 5.11
N LEU A 102 0.71 14.86 5.73
CA LEU A 102 -0.31 14.29 6.61
C LEU A 102 -1.19 13.28 5.87
N THR A 103 -1.69 13.64 4.68
CA THR A 103 -2.55 12.74 3.91
C THR A 103 -1.81 11.48 3.44
N ALA A 104 -0.52 11.59 3.10
CA ALA A 104 0.32 10.42 2.81
C ALA A 104 0.44 9.49 4.03
N PHE A 105 0.70 10.05 5.21
CA PHE A 105 0.74 9.30 6.47
C PHE A 105 -0.59 8.63 6.81
N VAL A 106 -1.71 9.35 6.71
CA VAL A 106 -3.04 8.78 6.98
C VAL A 106 -3.36 7.64 6.01
N ARG A 107 -2.95 7.76 4.72
CA ARG A 107 -3.12 6.69 3.73
C ARG A 107 -2.30 5.45 4.09
N SER A 108 -1.01 5.61 4.41
CA SER A 108 -0.16 4.47 4.81
C SER A 108 -0.70 3.79 6.06
N TRP A 109 -1.08 4.56 7.07
CA TRP A 109 -1.68 4.04 8.31
C TRP A 109 -2.97 3.25 8.05
N ARG A 110 -3.86 3.75 7.18
CA ARG A 110 -5.09 3.02 6.81
C ARG A 110 -4.80 1.75 6.03
N CYS A 111 -3.79 1.75 5.16
CA CYS A 111 -3.36 0.55 4.45
C CYS A 111 -2.80 -0.51 5.41
N GLU A 112 -2.09 -0.10 6.46
CA GLU A 112 -1.59 -1.01 7.49
C GLU A 112 -2.71 -1.55 8.37
N GLN A 113 -3.64 -0.70 8.81
CA GLN A 113 -4.82 -1.11 9.58
C GLN A 113 -5.81 -1.97 8.77
N GLY A 114 -5.96 -1.67 7.47
CA GLY A 114 -6.79 -2.43 6.55
C GLY A 114 -6.26 -3.82 6.21
N LYS A 115 -5.07 -4.18 6.71
CA LYS A 115 -4.58 -5.56 6.76
C LYS A 115 -5.14 -6.34 7.94
N SER A 116 -6.03 -5.76 8.76
CA SER A 116 -6.85 -6.58 9.65
C SER A 116 -7.52 -7.65 8.77
N LEU A 117 -7.34 -8.91 9.17
CA LEU A 117 -7.88 -10.05 8.47
C LEU A 117 -9.37 -9.78 8.25
N ARG A 118 -9.77 -9.54 7.00
CA ARG A 118 -11.19 -9.59 6.63
C ARG A 118 -11.58 -11.04 6.87
N ALA A 119 -12.04 -11.34 8.08
CA ALA A 119 -12.54 -12.64 8.45
C ALA A 119 -13.82 -12.84 7.64
N PHE A 120 -13.67 -13.46 6.48
CA PHE A 120 -14.79 -14.02 5.76
C PHE A 120 -15.22 -15.24 6.55
N VAL A 121 -16.37 -15.16 7.21
CA VAL A 121 -17.01 -16.33 7.80
C VAL A 121 -17.82 -16.97 6.67
N PRO A 122 -17.38 -18.11 6.10
CA PRO A 122 -18.19 -18.82 5.14
C PRO A 122 -19.48 -19.28 5.82
N LEU A 123 -20.62 -18.80 5.34
CA LEU A 123 -21.91 -19.34 5.75
C LEU A 123 -22.05 -20.73 5.11
N THR A 124 -22.14 -21.76 5.95
CA THR A 124 -22.40 -23.14 5.54
C THR A 124 -23.77 -23.54 6.08
N PHE A 125 -24.63 -24.02 5.20
CA PHE A 125 -26.00 -24.42 5.53
C PHE A 125 -26.21 -25.85 5.04
N ALA A 126 -26.94 -26.65 5.82
CA ALA A 126 -27.42 -27.95 5.37
C ALA A 126 -28.46 -27.77 4.24
N LEU A 127 -28.71 -28.85 3.48
CA LEU A 127 -29.75 -28.85 2.46
C LEU A 127 -31.11 -28.51 3.08
N GLY A 128 -31.71 -27.39 2.64
CA GLY A 128 -33.00 -26.90 3.13
C GLY A 128 -32.96 -26.01 4.37
N GLU A 129 -31.78 -25.66 4.89
CA GLU A 129 -31.65 -24.78 6.06
C GLU A 129 -31.72 -23.28 5.71
N ALA A 130 -31.21 -22.90 4.54
CA ALA A 130 -31.30 -21.53 4.04
C ALA A 130 -31.78 -21.51 2.60
N PHE A 131 -32.77 -20.65 2.32
CA PHE A 131 -33.28 -20.38 0.98
C PHE A 131 -33.06 -18.91 0.66
N GLN A 132 -32.53 -18.64 -0.52
CA GLN A 132 -32.47 -17.31 -1.07
C GLN A 132 -33.51 -17.22 -2.18
N PHE A 133 -34.39 -16.22 -2.09
CA PHE A 133 -35.33 -15.87 -3.14
C PHE A 133 -35.25 -14.37 -3.38
N ASP A 134 -35.32 -13.99 -4.64
CA ASP A 134 -35.24 -12.60 -5.07
C ASP A 134 -36.64 -12.04 -5.26
N TRP A 135 -36.83 -10.75 -5.00
CA TRP A 135 -38.10 -10.07 -5.22
C TRP A 135 -38.01 -9.16 -6.44
N SER A 136 -39.04 -9.19 -7.29
CA SER A 136 -39.25 -8.20 -8.34
C SER A 136 -40.65 -7.59 -8.24
N GLU A 137 -40.83 -6.44 -8.87
CA GLU A 137 -42.16 -5.86 -9.11
C GLU A 137 -42.51 -6.01 -10.58
N GLU A 138 -43.60 -6.72 -10.85
CA GLU A 138 -44.09 -7.02 -12.20
C GLU A 138 -45.50 -6.48 -12.38
N SER A 139 -45.83 -6.10 -13.62
CA SER A 139 -47.17 -5.62 -13.98
C SER A 139 -47.94 -6.73 -14.68
N LEU A 140 -49.06 -7.15 -14.10
CA LEU A 140 -49.86 -8.26 -14.59
C LEU A 140 -51.32 -7.82 -14.79
N LEU A 141 -51.97 -8.35 -15.84
CA LEU A 141 -53.38 -8.08 -16.11
C LEU A 141 -54.24 -9.06 -15.30
N ILE A 142 -54.95 -8.56 -14.29
CA ILE A 142 -55.82 -9.36 -13.42
C ILE A 142 -57.25 -8.85 -13.55
N GLY A 143 -58.15 -9.68 -14.08
CA GLY A 143 -59.55 -9.31 -14.31
C GLY A 143 -59.72 -8.11 -15.25
N GLY A 144 -58.83 -7.95 -16.24
CA GLY A 144 -58.86 -6.83 -17.18
C GLY A 144 -58.22 -5.52 -16.67
N LEU A 145 -57.70 -5.49 -15.45
CA LEU A 145 -57.01 -4.34 -14.87
C LEU A 145 -55.52 -4.64 -14.70
N PHE A 146 -54.65 -3.73 -15.15
CA PHE A 146 -53.21 -3.83 -14.89
C PHE A 146 -52.92 -3.53 -13.42
N ARG A 147 -52.26 -4.47 -12.75
CA ARG A 147 -51.84 -4.33 -11.36
C ARG A 147 -50.35 -4.59 -11.24
N ARG A 148 -49.67 -3.78 -10.42
CA ARG A 148 -48.30 -4.07 -9.99
C ARG A 148 -48.35 -5.06 -8.84
N ILE A 149 -47.63 -6.15 -8.97
CA ILE A 149 -47.54 -7.23 -7.99
C ILE A 149 -46.07 -7.43 -7.62
N GLN A 150 -45.83 -7.83 -6.37
CA GLN A 150 -44.52 -8.27 -5.93
C GLN A 150 -44.42 -9.78 -6.12
N VAL A 151 -43.40 -10.20 -6.85
CA VAL A 151 -43.16 -11.60 -7.21
C VAL A 151 -41.85 -12.04 -6.57
N SER A 152 -41.87 -13.18 -5.89
CA SER A 152 -40.67 -13.85 -5.41
C SER A 152 -40.22 -14.89 -6.43
N HIS A 153 -38.94 -14.87 -6.78
CA HIS A 153 -38.28 -15.82 -7.67
C HIS A 153 -37.38 -16.74 -6.84
N MET A 154 -37.44 -18.05 -7.11
CA MET A 154 -36.59 -19.07 -6.52
C MET A 154 -35.73 -19.73 -7.60
#